data_AF-A0A968P497-F1
#
_entry.id   AF-A0A968P497-F1
#
_cell.length_a   1.000
_cell.length_b   1.000
_cell.length_c   1.000
_cell.angle_alpha   90.00
_cell.angle_beta   90.00
_cell.angle_gamma   90.00
#
_symmetry.space_group_name_H-M   'P 1'
#
loop_
_entity.id
_entity.type
_entity.pdbx_description
1 polymer ?
#
loop_
_entity_poly.entity_id
_entity_poly.type
_entity_poly.pdbx_seq_one_letter_code
_entity_poly.pdbx_strand_id
1 'polypeptide(L)'
;MDPSAGTGDDQRPLLMQLGLRRGLAEGIEIAVLGFLPGALSGFQITALIFFLNPHLEFSATPVIRGCFVYGSILGGVSLALHLPLTWARLVRARRALPWGLTVALGLAAASDWAHASLYAYYLPPGINLRLLKAAVLLSVAALIGFYTALAHRPQGRPYGWRSRLLYAFLTFGSIYVVLERRDAFSETLSPIEPRPTTVDKRQRPLLLVVGLEGATLDAILPLVERGRLPFFAKMLKDGAHGRLTPLNPPLRATLWTTLGTGKYPYQHGIVSREVFNAGFLTPGATFSLLPVGVDFTDWGTFGPSRPLMPPTNARSTSGTCCFAWGCQQPSSAGLSPSQRLYRQLF
;
A
#
# COMPACT_ATOMS: atom_id res chain seq x y z
N MET A 1 -14.21 57.09 62.32
CA MET A 1 -14.07 55.66 62.00
C MET A 1 -14.61 55.49 60.60
N ASP A 2 -13.72 55.39 59.61
CA ASP A 2 -14.10 55.16 58.22
C ASP A 2 -13.16 54.08 57.66
N PRO A 3 -13.64 52.85 57.41
CA PRO A 3 -12.84 51.82 56.78
C PRO A 3 -13.34 51.58 55.35
N SER A 4 -12.79 52.31 54.38
CA SER A 4 -12.96 51.99 52.97
C SER A 4 -11.66 52.13 52.20
N ALA A 5 -10.75 51.17 52.35
CA ALA A 5 -9.66 50.98 51.40
C ALA A 5 -9.09 49.57 51.52
N GLY A 6 -9.23 48.78 50.44
CA GLY A 6 -8.34 47.66 50.16
C GLY A 6 -9.04 46.33 50.00
N THR A 7 -9.41 45.98 48.76
CA THR A 7 -9.45 44.59 48.21
C THR A 7 -9.73 44.60 46.69
N GLY A 8 -9.08 45.47 45.92
CA GLY A 8 -9.38 45.63 44.47
C GLY A 8 -8.28 45.22 43.48
N ASP A 9 -7.01 45.17 43.91
CA ASP A 9 -5.87 45.16 42.99
C ASP A 9 -5.21 43.78 42.81
N ASP A 10 -5.43 42.86 43.77
CA ASP A 10 -4.72 41.57 43.80
C ASP A 10 -5.36 40.47 42.92
N GLN A 11 -6.57 40.69 42.39
CA GLN A 11 -7.28 39.70 41.57
C GLN A 11 -7.07 39.82 40.06
N ARG A 12 -6.58 40.97 39.56
CA ARG A 12 -6.30 41.18 38.13
C ARG A 12 -5.22 40.25 37.57
N PRO A 13 -4.07 40.02 38.23
CA PRO A 13 -3.05 39.12 37.70
C PRO A 13 -3.51 37.65 37.67
N LEU A 14 -4.32 37.21 38.63
CA LEU A 14 -4.89 35.86 38.69
C LEU A 14 -5.91 35.59 37.58
N LEU A 15 -6.84 36.52 37.34
CA LEU A 15 -7.84 36.39 36.27
C LEU A 15 -7.19 36.38 34.88
N MET A 16 -6.14 37.18 34.68
CA MET A 16 -5.38 37.20 33.43
C MET A 16 -4.62 35.89 33.20
N GLN A 17 -3.98 35.33 34.23
CA GLN A 17 -3.32 34.01 34.14
C GLN A 17 -4.30 32.87 33.86
N LEU A 18 -5.49 32.90 34.47
CA LEU A 18 -6.55 31.90 34.22
C LEU A 18 -7.08 31.98 32.79
N GLY A 19 -7.27 33.19 32.25
CA GLY A 19 -7.66 33.41 30.85
C GLY A 19 -6.63 32.91 29.85
N LEU A 20 -5.35 33.18 30.09
CA LEU A 20 -4.22 32.68 29.28
C LEU A 20 -4.14 31.15 29.30
N ARG A 21 -4.24 30.52 30.47
CA ARG A 21 -4.24 29.05 30.60
C ARG A 21 -5.42 28.42 29.87
N ARG A 22 -6.61 29.04 29.93
CA ARG A 22 -7.81 28.55 29.24
C ARG A 22 -7.69 28.67 27.73
N GLY A 23 -7.20 29.80 27.22
CA GLY A 23 -6.96 29.99 25.78
C GLY A 23 -5.91 29.02 25.22
N LEU A 24 -4.84 28.75 25.99
CA LEU A 24 -3.82 27.78 25.60
C LEU A 24 -4.36 26.35 25.59
N ALA A 25 -5.15 25.97 26.60
CA ALA A 25 -5.80 24.65 26.65
C ALA A 25 -6.78 24.44 25.47
N GLU A 26 -7.59 25.43 25.12
CA GLU A 26 -8.50 25.37 23.98
C GLU A 26 -7.74 25.29 22.64
N GLY A 27 -6.63 26.02 22.52
CA GLY A 27 -5.74 25.96 21.35
C GLY A 27 -5.14 24.56 21.15
N ILE A 28 -4.64 23.94 22.22
CA ILE A 28 -4.13 22.56 22.20
C ILE A 28 -5.25 21.59 21.80
N GLU A 29 -6.45 21.73 22.36
CA GLU A 29 -7.57 20.84 22.03
C GLU A 29 -7.96 20.95 20.54
N ILE A 30 -8.01 22.16 19.98
CA ILE A 30 -8.26 22.37 18.55
C ILE A 30 -7.19 21.67 17.70
N ALA A 31 -5.92 21.79 18.09
CA ALA A 31 -4.83 21.15 17.37
C ALA A 31 -4.93 19.62 17.42
N VAL A 32 -5.22 19.04 18.60
CA VAL A 32 -5.42 17.59 18.75
C VAL A 32 -6.60 17.11 17.89
N LEU A 33 -7.74 17.81 17.92
CA LEU A 33 -8.92 17.45 17.13
C LEU A 33 -8.66 17.49 15.61
N GLY A 34 -7.83 18.44 15.14
CA GLY A 34 -7.42 18.52 13.73
C GLY A 34 -6.39 17.45 13.33
N PHE A 35 -5.55 17.01 14.27
CA PHE A 35 -4.50 16.02 14.06
C PHE A 35 -5.04 14.58 14.01
N LEU A 36 -6.02 14.25 14.87
CA LEU A 36 -6.52 12.89 15.07
C LEU A 36 -6.96 12.15 13.79
N PRO A 37 -7.73 12.74 12.85
CA PRO A 37 -8.08 12.08 11.61
C PRO A 37 -6.87 11.65 10.77
N GLY A 38 -5.87 12.54 10.67
CA GLY A 38 -4.63 12.25 9.96
C GLY A 38 -3.78 11.19 10.67
N ALA A 39 -3.73 11.22 12.00
CA ALA A 39 -3.05 10.18 12.78
C ALA A 39 -3.68 8.80 12.55
N LEU A 40 -5.01 8.72 12.49
CA LEU A 40 -5.74 7.50 12.15
C LEU A 40 -5.41 7.04 10.72
N SER A 41 -5.42 7.94 9.73
CA SER A 41 -4.99 7.61 8.36
C SER A 41 -3.55 7.12 8.32
N GLY A 42 -2.64 7.71 9.10
CA GLY A 42 -1.25 7.27 9.21
C GLY A 42 -1.11 5.86 9.78
N PHE A 43 -1.93 5.51 10.78
CA PHE A 43 -2.06 4.13 11.26
C PHE A 43 -2.53 3.20 10.14
N GLN A 44 -3.57 3.58 9.39
CA GLN A 44 -4.13 2.76 8.30
C GLN A 44 -3.14 2.57 7.13
N ILE A 45 -2.33 3.57 6.82
CA ILE A 45 -1.24 3.42 5.84
C ILE A 45 -0.13 2.52 6.36
N THR A 46 0.28 2.67 7.62
CA THR A 46 1.28 1.79 8.26
C THR A 46 0.85 0.34 8.15
N ALA A 47 -0.39 0.08 8.53
CA ALA A 47 -1.07 -1.20 8.41
C ALA A 47 -1.04 -1.77 6.99
N LEU A 48 -1.48 -0.99 6.01
CA LEU A 48 -1.47 -1.38 4.60
C LEU A 48 -0.07 -1.76 4.13
N ILE A 49 0.96 -0.97 4.45
CA ILE A 49 2.36 -1.27 4.07
C ILE A 49 2.79 -2.64 4.58
N PHE A 50 2.40 -2.97 5.80
CA PHE A 50 2.69 -4.25 6.43
C PHE A 50 1.88 -5.41 5.82
N PHE A 51 0.66 -5.17 5.34
CA PHE A 51 -0.07 -6.13 4.50
C PHE A 51 0.60 -6.35 3.14
N LEU A 52 1.08 -5.27 2.51
CA LEU A 52 1.74 -5.31 1.21
C LEU A 52 3.11 -5.98 1.24
N ASN A 53 3.79 -5.94 2.39
CA ASN A 53 5.14 -6.46 2.57
C ASN A 53 5.17 -7.52 3.68
N PRO A 54 4.72 -8.75 3.38
CA PRO A 54 4.62 -9.81 4.38
C PRO A 54 5.95 -10.27 4.96
N HIS A 55 7.05 -10.04 4.25
CA HIS A 55 8.40 -10.33 4.73
C HIS A 55 8.87 -9.37 5.84
N LEU A 56 8.17 -8.25 6.06
CA LEU A 56 8.49 -7.36 7.17
C LEU A 56 8.03 -7.98 8.48
N GLU A 57 8.94 -8.03 9.45
CA GLU A 57 8.66 -8.47 10.81
C GLU A 57 7.48 -7.69 11.41
N PHE A 58 6.43 -8.41 11.83
CA PHE A 58 5.31 -7.83 12.56
C PHE A 58 5.55 -7.95 14.06
N SER A 59 6.32 -7.01 14.60
CA SER A 59 6.49 -6.85 16.04
C SER A 59 6.02 -5.47 16.49
N ALA A 60 5.88 -5.25 17.80
CA ALA A 60 5.39 -3.98 18.32
C ALA A 60 6.26 -2.79 17.89
N THR A 61 7.59 -2.96 17.87
CA THR A 61 8.53 -1.87 17.59
C THR A 61 8.41 -1.31 16.17
N PRO A 62 8.46 -2.12 15.09
CA PRO A 62 8.33 -1.61 13.73
C PRO A 62 6.95 -0.99 13.47
N VAL A 63 5.89 -1.57 14.05
CA VAL A 63 4.53 -1.04 13.95
C VAL A 63 4.42 0.32 14.61
N ILE A 64 4.90 0.47 15.84
CA ILE A 64 4.89 1.74 16.56
C ILE A 64 5.69 2.81 15.80
N ARG A 65 6.87 2.46 15.26
CA ARG A 65 7.68 3.37 14.45
C ARG A 65 6.96 3.83 13.19
N GLY A 66 6.36 2.90 12.45
CA GLY A 66 5.57 3.22 11.26
C GLY A 66 4.40 4.15 11.61
N CYS A 67 3.63 3.81 12.65
CA CYS A 67 2.51 4.61 13.13
C CYS A 67 2.96 6.00 13.57
N PHE A 68 4.12 6.12 14.22
CA PHE A 68 4.68 7.41 14.62
C PHE A 68 5.05 8.26 13.41
N VAL A 69 5.79 7.69 12.45
CA VAL A 69 6.24 8.41 11.25
C VAL A 69 5.06 8.83 10.38
N TYR A 70 4.26 7.87 9.93
CA TYR A 70 3.15 8.14 9.03
C TYR A 70 1.99 8.87 9.73
N GLY A 71 1.77 8.60 11.02
CA GLY A 71 0.81 9.32 11.84
C GLY A 71 1.20 10.79 12.06
N SER A 72 2.50 11.09 12.22
CA SER A 72 2.96 12.48 12.34
C SER A 72 2.82 13.25 11.03
N ILE A 73 3.17 12.62 9.90
CA ILE A 73 3.07 13.25 8.58
C ILE A 73 1.61 13.53 8.22
N LEU A 74 0.77 12.49 8.21
CA LEU A 74 -0.64 12.66 7.85
C LEU A 74 -1.43 13.42 8.90
N GLY A 75 -1.08 13.29 10.18
CA GLY A 75 -1.61 14.11 11.26
C GLY A 75 -1.28 15.59 11.08
N GLY A 76 -0.05 15.92 10.68
CA GLY A 76 0.37 17.29 10.34
C GLY A 76 -0.40 17.85 9.15
N VAL A 77 -0.57 17.07 8.07
CA VAL A 77 -1.37 17.45 6.91
C VAL A 77 -2.84 17.68 7.31
N SER A 78 -3.43 16.76 8.07
CA SER A 78 -4.81 16.88 8.57
C SER A 78 -4.97 18.13 9.44
N LEU A 79 -4.02 18.39 10.34
CA LEU A 79 -4.01 19.57 11.18
C LEU A 79 -3.94 20.84 10.31
N ALA A 80 -3.05 20.91 9.33
CA ALA A 80 -2.92 22.04 8.42
C ALA A 80 -4.20 22.32 7.63
N LEU A 81 -4.95 21.28 7.25
CA LEU A 81 -6.25 21.41 6.57
C LEU A 81 -7.37 21.90 7.50
N HIS A 82 -7.38 21.46 8.76
CA HIS A 82 -8.43 21.82 9.71
C HIS A 82 -8.21 23.19 10.36
N LEU A 83 -6.95 23.55 10.61
CA LEU A 83 -6.57 24.73 11.40
C LEU A 83 -7.16 26.06 10.86
N PRO A 84 -7.14 26.35 9.54
CA PRO A 84 -7.74 27.57 8.99
C PRO A 84 -9.27 27.64 9.21
N LEU A 85 -9.94 26.48 9.24
CA LEU A 85 -11.39 26.39 9.36
C LEU A 85 -11.85 26.48 10.82
N THR A 86 -11.01 26.01 11.75
CA THR A 86 -11.34 25.82 13.17
C THR A 86 -10.58 26.75 14.11
N TRP A 87 -9.76 27.66 13.59
CA TRP A 87 -8.94 28.59 14.37
C TRP A 87 -9.79 29.35 15.41
N ALA A 88 -9.38 29.29 16.67
CA ALA A 88 -10.06 29.88 17.83
C ALA A 88 -11.56 29.49 17.96
N ARG A 89 -12.00 28.39 17.34
CA ARG A 89 -13.40 27.96 17.30
C ARG A 89 -13.52 26.49 17.70
N LEU A 90 -13.36 26.21 18.99
CA LEU A 90 -13.39 24.85 19.56
C LEU A 90 -14.67 24.07 19.21
N VAL A 91 -15.83 24.72 19.26
CA VAL A 91 -17.11 24.09 18.89
C VAL A 91 -17.10 23.60 17.45
N ARG A 92 -16.47 24.36 16.54
CA ARG A 92 -16.35 23.97 15.14
C ARG A 92 -15.35 22.83 14.97
N ALA A 93 -14.23 22.84 15.69
CA ALA A 93 -13.27 21.72 15.72
C ALA A 93 -13.94 20.42 16.15
N ARG A 94 -14.70 20.44 17.25
CA ARG A 94 -15.45 19.27 17.75
C ARG A 94 -16.52 18.78 16.77
N ARG A 95 -17.11 19.67 15.97
CA ARG A 95 -18.07 19.30 14.92
C ARG A 95 -17.41 18.74 13.66
N ALA A 96 -16.18 19.16 13.37
CA ALA A 96 -15.40 18.68 12.22
C ALA A 96 -14.78 17.30 12.45
N LEU A 97 -14.40 16.97 13.69
CA LEU A 97 -13.73 15.70 14.01
C LEU A 97 -14.46 14.45 13.45
N PRO A 98 -15.78 14.25 13.68
CA PRO A 98 -16.51 13.11 13.13
C PRO A 98 -16.43 12.99 11.60
N TRP A 99 -16.46 14.12 10.89
CA TRP A 99 -16.29 14.15 9.43
C TRP A 99 -14.88 13.76 9.04
N GLY A 100 -13.86 14.31 9.72
CA GLY A 100 -12.47 13.95 9.49
C GLY A 100 -12.22 12.44 9.69
N LEU A 101 -12.69 11.88 10.81
CA LEU A 101 -12.58 10.45 11.09
C LEU A 101 -13.31 9.60 10.05
N THR A 102 -14.50 10.03 9.61
CA THR A 102 -15.26 9.33 8.55
C THR A 102 -14.50 9.33 7.23
N VAL A 103 -13.92 10.47 6.84
CA VAL A 103 -13.11 10.58 5.62
C VAL A 103 -11.86 9.70 5.72
N ALA A 104 -11.18 9.70 6.87
CA ALA A 104 -10.02 8.84 7.12
C ALA A 104 -10.36 7.36 6.94
N LEU A 105 -11.46 6.89 7.53
CA LEU A 105 -11.94 5.50 7.38
C LEU A 105 -12.34 5.18 5.93
N GLY A 106 -12.99 6.10 5.23
CA GLY A 106 -13.38 5.92 3.83
C GLY A 106 -12.17 5.84 2.89
N LEU A 107 -11.17 6.69 3.08
CA LEU A 107 -9.92 6.66 2.32
C LEU A 107 -9.11 5.39 2.61
N ALA A 108 -9.09 4.93 3.86
CA ALA A 108 -8.48 3.65 4.23
C ALA A 108 -9.19 2.48 3.55
N ALA A 109 -10.53 2.43 3.58
CA ALA A 109 -11.30 1.40 2.90
C ALA A 109 -11.05 1.39 1.39
N ALA A 110 -11.05 2.56 0.74
CA ALA A 110 -10.79 2.69 -0.69
C ALA A 110 -9.37 2.24 -1.04
N SER A 111 -8.39 2.59 -0.20
CA SER A 111 -7.01 2.12 -0.31
C SER A 111 -6.95 0.61 -0.25
N ASP A 112 -7.53 -0.02 0.77
CA ASP A 112 -7.51 -1.48 0.93
C ASP A 112 -8.18 -2.20 -0.26
N TRP A 113 -9.32 -1.70 -0.74
CA TRP A 113 -9.98 -2.23 -1.94
C TRP A 113 -9.10 -2.16 -3.18
N ALA A 114 -8.50 -0.99 -3.43
CA ALA A 114 -7.62 -0.78 -4.57
C ALA A 114 -6.45 -1.76 -4.53
N HIS A 115 -5.82 -1.94 -3.37
CA HIS A 115 -4.65 -2.78 -3.21
C HIS A 115 -4.98 -4.28 -3.24
N ALA A 116 -6.11 -4.69 -2.67
CA ALA A 116 -6.56 -6.08 -2.76
C ALA A 116 -6.87 -6.48 -4.22
N SER A 117 -7.38 -5.54 -5.02
CA SER A 117 -7.64 -5.77 -6.45
C SER A 117 -6.35 -5.73 -7.29
N LEU A 118 -5.48 -4.75 -7.02
CA LEU A 118 -4.25 -4.53 -7.78
C LEU A 118 -3.21 -5.61 -7.50
N TYR A 119 -3.10 -6.09 -6.27
CA TYR A 119 -2.08 -7.04 -5.86
C TYR A 119 -2.62 -8.45 -5.60
N ALA A 120 -3.77 -8.79 -6.22
CA ALA A 120 -4.45 -10.07 -6.01
C ALA A 120 -3.58 -11.30 -6.26
N TYR A 121 -2.67 -11.24 -7.23
CA TYR A 121 -1.71 -12.31 -7.56
C TYR A 121 -0.29 -12.04 -7.02
N TYR A 122 -0.09 -10.89 -6.39
CA TYR A 122 1.19 -10.46 -5.81
C TYR A 122 1.27 -10.74 -4.32
N LEU A 123 0.12 -10.83 -3.66
CA LEU A 123 0.01 -11.21 -2.26
C LEU A 123 -0.41 -12.68 -2.13
N PRO A 124 0.09 -13.38 -1.09
CA PRO A 124 -0.46 -14.67 -0.71
C PRO A 124 -1.99 -14.59 -0.52
N PRO A 125 -2.77 -15.61 -0.97
CA PRO A 125 -4.23 -15.57 -0.92
C PRO A 125 -4.80 -15.31 0.48
N GLY A 126 -4.14 -15.83 1.52
CA GLY A 126 -4.52 -15.61 2.91
C GLY A 126 -4.42 -14.14 3.34
N ILE A 127 -3.40 -13.42 2.88
CA ILE A 127 -3.20 -11.99 3.15
C ILE A 127 -4.21 -11.18 2.35
N ASN A 128 -4.37 -11.48 1.06
CA ASN A 128 -5.29 -10.76 0.19
C ASN A 128 -6.75 -10.85 0.70
N LEU A 129 -7.17 -12.03 1.15
CA LEU A 129 -8.51 -12.22 1.74
C LEU A 129 -8.70 -11.38 3.01
N ARG A 130 -7.66 -11.21 3.82
CA ARG A 130 -7.74 -10.41 5.06
C ARG A 130 -7.77 -8.92 4.77
N LEU A 131 -6.99 -8.47 3.79
CA LEU A 131 -7.05 -7.11 3.28
C LEU A 131 -8.46 -6.79 2.74
N LEU A 132 -9.05 -7.70 1.97
CA LEU A 132 -10.43 -7.58 1.49
C LEU A 132 -11.44 -7.50 2.65
N LYS A 133 -11.31 -8.39 3.64
CA LYS A 133 -12.18 -8.34 4.82
C LYS A 133 -11.98 -7.04 5.62
N ALA A 134 -10.77 -6.48 5.66
CA ALA A 134 -10.49 -5.20 6.35
C ALA A 134 -11.17 -4.06 5.58
N ALA A 135 -11.02 -4.02 4.26
CA ALA A 135 -11.70 -3.08 3.37
C ALA A 135 -13.22 -3.05 3.59
N VAL A 136 -13.87 -4.22 3.69
CA VAL A 136 -15.31 -4.34 3.96
C VAL A 136 -15.66 -3.75 5.32
N LEU A 137 -14.94 -4.09 6.39
CA LEU A 137 -15.22 -3.58 7.73
C LEU A 137 -14.99 -2.07 7.84
N LEU A 138 -13.93 -1.56 7.23
CA LEU A 138 -13.66 -0.13 7.15
C LEU A 138 -14.73 0.61 6.34
N SER A 139 -15.24 0.00 5.26
CA SER A 139 -16.34 0.56 4.47
C SER A 139 -17.62 0.68 5.30
N VAL A 140 -17.96 -0.37 6.06
CA VAL A 140 -19.12 -0.35 6.97
C VAL A 140 -18.92 0.71 8.06
N ALA A 141 -17.73 0.78 8.66
CA ALA A 141 -17.42 1.79 9.68
C ALA A 141 -17.52 3.22 9.13
N ALA A 142 -17.00 3.46 7.92
CA ALA A 142 -17.11 4.74 7.23
C ALA A 142 -18.57 5.09 6.90
N LEU A 143 -19.39 4.12 6.49
CA LEU A 143 -20.81 4.33 6.20
C LEU A 143 -21.59 4.69 7.47
N ILE A 144 -21.37 3.96 8.57
CA ILE A 144 -21.97 4.27 9.88
C ILE A 144 -21.53 5.66 10.34
N GLY A 145 -20.24 5.98 10.23
CA GLY A 145 -19.70 7.30 10.54
C GLY A 145 -20.32 8.40 9.67
N PHE A 146 -20.49 8.17 8.38
CA PHE A 146 -21.08 9.13 7.44
C PHE A 146 -22.53 9.44 7.79
N TYR A 147 -23.38 8.42 7.94
CA TYR A 147 -24.79 8.63 8.28
C TYR A 147 -24.96 9.23 9.68
N THR A 148 -24.11 8.86 10.63
CA THR A 148 -24.11 9.49 11.96
C THR A 148 -23.76 10.97 11.87
N ALA A 149 -22.72 11.34 11.11
CA ALA A 149 -22.32 12.74 10.92
C ALA A 149 -23.40 13.54 10.17
N LEU A 150 -24.02 12.92 9.16
CA LEU A 150 -25.08 13.52 8.36
C LEU A 150 -26.34 13.80 9.20
N ALA A 151 -26.76 12.85 10.04
CA ALA A 151 -27.94 12.99 10.92
C ALA A 151 -27.81 14.15 11.92
N HIS A 152 -26.59 14.50 12.32
CA HIS A 152 -26.32 15.61 13.25
C HIS A 152 -26.22 16.97 12.54
N ARG A 153 -26.12 17.02 11.21
CA ARG A 153 -26.03 18.27 10.43
C ARG A 153 -27.29 19.15 10.52
N PRO A 154 -28.53 18.64 10.33
CA PRO A 154 -29.74 19.47 10.40
C PRO A 154 -30.14 19.86 11.83
N GLN A 155 -29.70 19.12 12.85
CA GLN A 155 -30.18 19.31 14.22
C GLN A 155 -29.48 20.44 14.98
N GLY A 156 -28.36 20.98 14.48
CA GLY A 156 -27.59 22.04 15.15
C GLY A 156 -27.02 21.69 16.54
N ARG A 157 -27.30 20.48 17.04
CA ARG A 157 -26.94 19.98 18.37
C ARG A 157 -25.50 19.46 18.39
N PRO A 158 -24.76 19.68 19.49
CA PRO A 158 -23.44 19.06 19.66
C PRO A 158 -23.58 17.54 19.72
N TYR A 159 -22.56 16.82 19.25
CA TYR A 159 -22.51 15.36 19.36
C TYR A 159 -22.60 14.93 20.84
N GLY A 160 -23.64 14.16 21.15
CA GLY A 160 -23.87 13.60 22.47
C GLY A 160 -22.88 12.48 22.81
N TRP A 161 -22.88 12.04 24.07
CA TRP A 161 -22.00 10.98 24.56
C TRP A 161 -22.12 9.68 23.76
N ARG A 162 -23.35 9.27 23.40
CA ARG A 162 -23.59 8.05 22.59
C ARG A 162 -22.88 8.11 21.24
N SER A 163 -22.97 9.23 20.52
CA SER A 163 -22.30 9.41 19.23
C SER A 163 -20.77 9.43 19.39
N ARG A 164 -20.25 10.02 20.47
CA ARG A 164 -18.81 10.01 20.76
C ARG A 164 -18.29 8.60 21.06
N LEU A 165 -19.03 7.82 21.86
CA LEU A 165 -18.72 6.42 22.11
C LEU A 165 -18.75 5.61 20.82
N LEU A 166 -19.71 5.86 19.92
CA LEU A 166 -19.75 5.21 18.62
C LEU A 166 -18.49 5.50 17.80
N TYR A 167 -18.07 6.77 17.66
CA TYR A 167 -16.83 7.08 16.92
C TYR A 167 -15.57 6.54 17.59
N ALA A 168 -15.53 6.50 18.93
CA ALA A 168 -14.44 5.83 19.63
C ALA A 168 -14.41 4.35 19.27
N PHE A 169 -15.56 3.66 19.32
CA PHE A 169 -15.69 2.25 18.93
C PHE A 169 -15.30 2.01 17.47
N LEU A 170 -15.76 2.85 16.53
CA LEU A 170 -15.39 2.74 15.11
C LEU A 170 -13.89 2.93 14.91
N THR A 171 -13.28 3.92 15.58
CA THR A 171 -11.84 4.20 15.50
C THR A 171 -11.02 3.03 16.08
N PHE A 172 -11.28 2.62 17.32
CA PHE A 172 -10.53 1.52 17.95
C PHE A 172 -10.81 0.18 17.27
N GLY A 173 -12.04 -0.06 16.82
CA GLY A 173 -12.39 -1.22 16.02
C GLY A 173 -11.63 -1.26 14.69
N SER A 174 -11.48 -0.11 14.01
CA SER A 174 -10.69 -0.02 12.77
C SER A 174 -9.21 -0.35 12.99
N ILE A 175 -8.66 0.02 14.14
CA ILE A 175 -7.29 -0.31 14.55
C ILE A 175 -7.16 -1.80 14.84
N TYR A 176 -8.08 -2.35 15.63
CA TYR A 176 -8.07 -3.75 16.04
C TYR A 176 -8.19 -4.72 14.86
N VAL A 177 -9.13 -4.46 13.94
CA VAL A 177 -9.39 -5.31 12.75
C VAL A 177 -8.12 -5.52 11.93
N VAL A 178 -7.30 -4.50 11.84
CA VAL A 178 -6.06 -4.51 11.08
C VAL A 178 -4.96 -5.32 11.79
N LEU A 179 -4.78 -5.10 13.10
CA LEU A 179 -3.72 -5.73 13.88
C LEU A 179 -3.92 -7.25 13.98
N GLU A 180 -5.10 -7.66 14.46
CA GLU A 180 -5.45 -9.08 14.68
C GLU A 180 -5.30 -9.91 13.39
N ARG A 181 -5.64 -9.30 12.25
CA ARG A 181 -5.64 -10.00 10.96
C ARG A 181 -4.25 -10.15 10.37
N ARG A 182 -3.21 -9.49 10.87
CA ARG A 182 -1.85 -9.77 10.40
C ARG A 182 -1.22 -10.94 11.14
N ASP A 183 -1.39 -11.02 12.46
CA ASP A 183 -0.80 -12.07 13.31
C ASP A 183 -1.19 -13.48 12.89
N ALA A 184 -2.40 -13.69 12.37
CA ALA A 184 -2.86 -15.03 12.03
C ALA A 184 -2.18 -15.65 10.78
N PHE A 185 -1.28 -14.96 10.06
CA PHE A 185 -0.70 -15.45 8.80
C PHE A 185 0.70 -16.03 9.05
N SER A 186 0.76 -17.34 9.24
CA SER A 186 1.98 -18.11 9.10
C SER A 186 1.92 -18.86 7.77
N GLU A 187 2.87 -18.61 6.87
CA GLU A 187 3.04 -19.43 5.68
C GLU A 187 3.49 -20.83 6.12
N THR A 188 2.53 -21.70 6.41
CA THR A 188 2.79 -23.13 6.25
C THR A 188 2.63 -23.43 4.76
N LEU A 189 3.65 -23.11 3.97
CA LEU A 189 3.80 -23.76 2.67
C LEU A 189 4.00 -25.23 2.96
N SER A 190 2.91 -26.01 2.98
CA SER A 190 3.04 -27.46 2.84
C SER A 190 3.86 -27.68 1.57
N PRO A 191 4.98 -28.42 1.62
CA PRO A 191 5.70 -28.77 0.41
C PRO A 191 4.69 -29.38 -0.53
N ILE A 192 4.41 -28.70 -1.65
CA ILE A 192 3.69 -29.35 -2.73
C ILE A 192 4.66 -30.43 -3.17
N GLU A 193 4.44 -31.66 -2.71
CA GLU A 193 5.14 -32.79 -3.30
C GLU A 193 4.86 -32.68 -4.79
N PRO A 194 5.90 -32.54 -5.64
CA PRO A 194 5.68 -32.42 -7.06
C PRO A 194 4.95 -33.69 -7.47
N ARG A 195 3.65 -33.57 -7.79
CA ARG A 195 2.91 -34.68 -8.36
C ARG A 195 3.70 -35.06 -9.60
N PRO A 196 4.31 -36.26 -9.65
CA PRO A 196 5.05 -36.65 -10.83
C PRO A 196 4.02 -36.78 -11.94
N THR A 197 3.91 -35.76 -12.78
CA THR A 197 3.20 -35.89 -14.04
C THR A 197 3.93 -37.01 -14.76
N THR A 198 3.25 -38.13 -14.98
CA THR A 198 3.78 -39.25 -15.76
C THR A 198 3.91 -38.77 -17.21
N VAL A 199 5.02 -38.12 -17.53
CA VAL A 199 5.40 -37.81 -18.89
C VAL A 199 5.79 -39.14 -19.52
N ASP A 200 5.09 -39.56 -20.57
CA ASP A 200 5.53 -40.69 -21.38
C ASP A 200 6.91 -40.36 -21.96
N LYS A 201 7.96 -40.94 -21.37
CA LYS A 201 9.35 -40.67 -21.73
C LYS A 201 9.67 -41.11 -23.17
N ARG A 202 8.79 -41.89 -23.82
CA ARG A 202 9.01 -42.42 -25.18
C ARG A 202 8.86 -41.37 -26.26
N GLN A 203 8.15 -40.27 -26.01
CA GLN A 203 8.04 -39.13 -26.93
C GLN A 203 8.32 -37.84 -26.17
N ARG A 204 9.50 -37.26 -26.42
CA ARG A 204 9.83 -35.90 -25.96
C ARG A 204 9.60 -34.95 -27.14
N PRO A 205 8.37 -34.45 -27.37
CA PRO A 205 8.17 -33.45 -28.40
C PRO A 205 9.09 -32.25 -28.13
N LEU A 206 9.70 -31.73 -29.18
CA LEU A 206 10.47 -30.50 -29.09
C LEU A 206 9.48 -29.34 -28.87
N LEU A 207 9.49 -28.78 -27.65
CA LEU A 207 8.69 -27.60 -27.33
C LEU A 207 9.56 -26.34 -27.48
N LEU A 208 9.20 -25.49 -28.42
CA LEU A 208 9.77 -24.15 -28.56
C LEU A 208 8.73 -23.12 -28.08
N VAL A 209 9.08 -22.36 -27.05
CA VAL A 209 8.28 -21.24 -26.55
C VAL A 209 8.93 -19.94 -27.05
N VAL A 210 8.17 -19.15 -27.81
CA VAL A 210 8.60 -17.84 -28.32
C VAL A 210 7.70 -16.79 -27.70
N GLY A 211 8.28 -15.83 -26.99
CA GLY A 211 7.53 -14.68 -26.49
C GLY A 211 7.91 -13.41 -27.24
N LEU A 212 6.90 -12.69 -27.69
CA LEU A 212 7.02 -11.47 -28.49
C LEU A 212 6.37 -10.32 -27.72
N GLU A 213 7.16 -9.30 -27.38
CA GLU A 213 6.63 -8.14 -26.65
C GLU A 213 5.85 -7.21 -27.60
N GLY A 214 4.67 -6.76 -27.16
CA GLY A 214 3.80 -5.89 -27.94
C GLY A 214 3.02 -6.58 -29.07
N ALA A 215 3.21 -7.88 -29.29
CA ALA A 215 2.53 -8.64 -30.34
C ALA A 215 1.13 -9.12 -29.91
N THR A 216 0.23 -8.18 -29.62
CA THR A 216 -1.16 -8.52 -29.26
C THR A 216 -1.94 -9.07 -30.44
N LEU A 217 -2.99 -9.85 -30.19
CA LEU A 217 -3.90 -10.30 -31.26
C LEU A 217 -4.57 -9.13 -31.98
N ASP A 218 -4.77 -7.99 -31.31
CA ASP A 218 -5.27 -6.75 -31.93
C ASP A 218 -4.32 -6.19 -32.99
N ALA A 219 -3.01 -6.41 -32.83
CA ALA A 219 -2.01 -6.01 -33.82
C ALA A 219 -1.82 -7.09 -34.90
N ILE A 220 -1.83 -8.37 -34.52
CA ILE A 220 -1.55 -9.49 -35.43
C ILE A 220 -2.70 -9.70 -36.43
N LEU A 221 -3.96 -9.73 -35.98
CA LEU A 221 -5.10 -10.09 -36.83
C LEU A 221 -5.27 -9.15 -38.04
N PRO A 222 -5.25 -7.81 -37.89
CA PRO A 222 -5.37 -6.92 -39.05
C PRO A 222 -4.20 -7.02 -40.03
N LEU A 223 -2.99 -7.34 -39.55
CA LEU A 223 -1.82 -7.52 -40.41
C LEU A 223 -1.88 -8.85 -41.17
N VAL A 224 -2.45 -9.90 -40.56
CA VAL A 224 -2.74 -11.17 -41.23
C VAL A 224 -3.79 -10.98 -42.33
N GLU A 225 -4.88 -10.25 -42.06
CA GLU A 225 -5.92 -9.94 -43.05
C GLU A 225 -5.37 -9.18 -44.27
N ARG A 226 -4.39 -8.30 -44.05
CA ARG A 226 -3.67 -7.57 -45.12
C ARG A 226 -2.60 -8.41 -45.83
N GLY A 227 -2.48 -9.70 -45.50
CA GLY A 227 -1.47 -10.60 -46.09
C GLY A 227 -0.02 -10.31 -45.66
N ARG A 228 0.20 -9.50 -44.62
CA ARG A 228 1.55 -9.08 -44.20
C ARG A 228 2.24 -10.06 -43.25
N LEU A 229 1.49 -10.98 -42.65
CA LEU A 229 2.00 -11.97 -41.68
C LEU A 229 1.61 -13.41 -42.08
N PRO A 230 2.15 -13.96 -43.19
CA PRO A 230 1.74 -15.25 -43.73
C PRO A 230 2.03 -16.44 -42.80
N PHE A 231 3.10 -16.37 -42.00
CA PHE A 231 3.42 -17.41 -41.02
C PHE A 231 2.41 -17.46 -39.86
N PHE A 232 2.03 -16.28 -39.33
CA PHE A 232 0.98 -16.19 -38.32
C PHE A 232 -0.38 -16.60 -38.88
N ALA A 233 -0.68 -16.28 -40.14
CA ALA A 233 -1.91 -16.72 -40.81
C ALA A 233 -2.05 -18.26 -40.77
N LYS A 234 -0.97 -18.97 -41.10
CA LYS A 234 -0.92 -20.43 -41.02
C LYS A 234 -1.09 -20.93 -39.58
N MET A 235 -0.37 -20.35 -38.62
CA MET A 235 -0.50 -20.72 -37.20
C MET A 235 -1.91 -20.49 -36.64
N LEU A 236 -2.57 -19.40 -37.01
CA LEU A 236 -3.92 -19.08 -36.55
C LEU A 236 -4.97 -20.04 -37.15
N LYS A 237 -4.74 -20.54 -38.38
CA LYS A 237 -5.61 -21.49 -39.08
C LYS A 237 -5.42 -22.93 -38.59
N ASP A 238 -4.17 -23.37 -38.47
CA ASP A 238 -3.84 -24.77 -38.20
C ASP A 238 -3.62 -25.06 -36.69
N GLY A 239 -3.55 -24.01 -35.86
CA GLY A 239 -3.28 -24.09 -34.42
C GLY A 239 -4.41 -23.52 -33.56
N ALA A 240 -4.09 -23.30 -32.29
CA ALA A 240 -5.00 -22.68 -31.31
C ALA A 240 -4.49 -21.28 -30.93
N HIS A 241 -5.40 -20.33 -30.77
CA HIS A 241 -5.08 -18.99 -30.32
C HIS A 241 -6.19 -18.45 -29.41
N GLY A 242 -5.82 -17.54 -28.51
CA GLY A 242 -6.75 -16.93 -27.57
C GLY A 242 -6.14 -15.70 -26.93
N ARG A 243 -7.01 -14.81 -26.43
CA ARG A 243 -6.58 -13.64 -25.66
C ARG A 243 -6.24 -14.08 -24.24
N LEU A 244 -5.08 -13.67 -23.75
CA LEU A 244 -4.67 -13.87 -22.37
C LEU A 244 -4.74 -12.53 -21.62
N THR A 245 -5.28 -12.57 -20.41
CA THR A 245 -5.28 -11.42 -19.50
C THR A 245 -3.95 -11.38 -18.74
N PRO A 246 -3.16 -10.30 -18.83
CA PRO A 246 -1.94 -10.19 -18.07
C PRO A 246 -2.23 -10.04 -16.58
N LEU A 247 -1.25 -10.35 -15.75
CA LEU A 247 -1.31 -10.00 -14.33
C LEU A 247 -1.25 -8.47 -14.16
N ASN A 248 -1.92 -7.97 -13.13
CA ASN A 248 -1.88 -6.58 -12.73
C ASN A 248 -1.10 -6.47 -11.40
N PRO A 249 -0.17 -5.51 -11.23
CA PRO A 249 0.42 -4.64 -12.27
C PRO A 249 1.20 -5.42 -13.35
N PRO A 250 1.22 -5.00 -14.63
CA PRO A 250 1.90 -5.72 -15.71
C PRO A 250 3.43 -5.50 -15.70
N LEU A 251 4.10 -5.94 -14.64
CA LEU A 251 5.54 -5.78 -14.49
C LEU A 251 6.29 -6.79 -15.36
N ARG A 252 7.15 -6.30 -16.27
CA ARG A 252 7.90 -7.10 -17.25
C ARG A 252 8.62 -8.30 -16.62
N ALA A 253 9.47 -8.04 -15.62
CA ALA A 253 10.24 -9.09 -14.95
C ALA A 253 9.32 -10.15 -14.33
N THR A 254 8.26 -9.71 -13.64
CA THR A 254 7.27 -10.59 -13.04
C THR A 254 6.55 -11.46 -14.06
N LEU A 255 6.02 -10.86 -15.14
CA LEU A 255 5.26 -11.60 -16.17
C LEU A 255 6.12 -12.69 -16.85
N TRP A 256 7.37 -12.38 -17.16
CA TRP A 256 8.29 -13.35 -17.76
C TRP A 256 8.68 -14.48 -16.78
N THR A 257 8.89 -14.15 -15.50
CA THR A 257 9.14 -15.19 -14.49
C THR A 257 7.91 -16.05 -14.25
N THR A 258 6.71 -15.47 -14.22
CA THR A 258 5.45 -16.23 -14.18
C THR A 258 5.34 -17.17 -15.38
N LEU A 259 5.64 -16.69 -16.59
CA LEU A 259 5.60 -17.52 -17.81
C LEU A 259 6.63 -18.65 -17.75
N GLY A 260 7.86 -18.38 -17.30
CA GLY A 260 8.94 -19.36 -17.24
C GLY A 260 8.79 -20.39 -16.11
N THR A 261 8.14 -20.03 -15.02
CA THR A 261 7.98 -20.91 -13.84
C THR A 261 6.60 -21.57 -13.74
N GLY A 262 5.59 -21.03 -14.43
CA GLY A 262 4.19 -21.41 -14.25
C GLY A 262 3.61 -21.06 -12.87
N LYS A 263 4.28 -20.19 -12.10
CA LYS A 263 3.91 -19.80 -10.73
C LYS A 263 3.50 -18.34 -10.65
N TYR A 264 2.64 -18.00 -9.70
CA TYR A 264 2.24 -16.62 -9.46
C TYR A 264 3.35 -15.79 -8.78
N PRO A 265 3.29 -14.44 -8.87
CA PRO A 265 4.29 -13.53 -8.30
C PRO A 265 4.60 -13.77 -6.83
N TYR A 266 3.58 -13.99 -6.00
CA TYR A 266 3.78 -14.28 -4.58
C TYR A 266 4.55 -15.59 -4.33
N GLN A 267 4.52 -16.55 -5.26
CA GLN A 267 5.19 -17.85 -5.12
C GLN A 267 6.65 -17.83 -5.59
N HIS A 268 6.98 -17.01 -6.59
CA HIS A 268 8.35 -16.89 -7.09
C HIS A 268 9.09 -15.66 -6.54
N GLY A 269 8.41 -14.78 -5.80
CA GLY A 269 9.01 -13.66 -5.05
C GLY A 269 9.39 -12.44 -5.89
N ILE A 270 9.16 -12.45 -7.20
CA ILE A 270 9.47 -11.30 -8.08
C ILE A 270 8.20 -10.46 -8.23
N VAL A 271 8.01 -9.58 -7.26
CA VAL A 271 6.78 -8.76 -7.09
C VAL A 271 6.97 -7.30 -7.47
N SER A 272 8.21 -6.84 -7.65
CA SER A 272 8.52 -5.44 -7.94
C SER A 272 9.70 -5.30 -8.89
N ARG A 273 9.77 -4.16 -9.57
CA ARG A 273 10.96 -3.74 -10.33
C ARG A 273 12.03 -3.17 -9.39
N GLU A 274 11.57 -2.56 -8.31
CA GLU A 274 12.36 -1.71 -7.44
C GLU A 274 12.11 -2.09 -5.99
N VAL A 275 13.14 -1.95 -5.16
CA VAL A 275 13.08 -2.23 -3.73
C VAL A 275 13.56 -0.98 -2.99
N PHE A 276 12.76 -0.51 -2.05
CA PHE A 276 12.99 0.73 -1.32
C PHE A 276 13.49 0.43 0.09
N ASN A 277 14.43 1.22 0.59
CA ASN A 277 14.92 1.07 1.95
C ASN A 277 13.85 1.49 2.97
N ALA A 278 13.61 0.63 3.96
CA ALA A 278 12.67 0.86 5.06
C ALA A 278 13.36 0.79 6.43
N GLY A 279 14.65 1.16 6.48
CA GLY A 279 15.51 1.07 7.67
C GLY A 279 14.98 1.79 8.90
N PHE A 280 14.14 2.81 8.71
CA PHE A 280 13.47 3.55 9.78
C PHE A 280 12.44 2.70 10.55
N LEU A 281 11.88 1.65 9.94
CA LEU A 281 11.05 0.66 10.64
C LEU A 281 11.94 -0.29 11.44
N THR A 282 12.80 -1.00 10.72
CA THR A 282 13.75 -1.98 11.26
C THR A 282 15.03 -1.94 10.43
N PRO A 283 16.23 -2.06 11.03
CA PRO A 283 17.48 -2.15 10.28
C PRO A 283 17.42 -3.25 9.21
N GLY A 284 17.76 -2.90 7.96
CA GLY A 284 17.74 -3.84 6.83
C GLY A 284 16.36 -4.13 6.22
N ALA A 285 15.27 -3.56 6.77
CA ALA A 285 13.94 -3.69 6.19
C ALA A 285 13.86 -3.01 4.81
N THR A 286 13.03 -3.58 3.94
CA THR A 286 12.81 -3.07 2.59
C THR A 286 11.35 -3.16 2.18
N PHE A 287 10.89 -2.22 1.36
CA PHE A 287 9.59 -2.29 0.71
C PHE A 287 9.76 -2.82 -0.72
N SER A 288 9.03 -3.89 -1.04
CA SER A 288 8.90 -4.42 -2.40
C SER A 288 7.61 -3.94 -3.04
N LEU A 289 6.50 -3.92 -2.30
CA LEU A 289 5.22 -3.37 -2.76
C LEU A 289 4.90 -2.08 -2.00
N LEU A 290 4.44 -1.05 -2.71
CA LEU A 290 4.13 0.25 -2.15
C LEU A 290 2.64 0.58 -2.31
N PRO A 291 2.08 1.42 -1.43
CA PRO A 291 0.79 2.04 -1.67
C PRO A 291 0.78 2.85 -2.98
N VAL A 292 -0.20 2.60 -3.84
CA VAL A 292 -0.39 3.25 -5.14
C VAL A 292 -1.49 4.32 -5.03
N GLY A 293 -1.36 5.40 -5.81
CA GLY A 293 -2.37 6.47 -5.91
C GLY A 293 -2.14 7.67 -4.99
N VAL A 294 -1.04 7.68 -4.24
CA VAL A 294 -0.68 8.76 -3.31
C VAL A 294 0.78 9.21 -3.44
N ASP A 295 1.46 8.91 -4.56
CA ASP A 295 2.88 9.20 -4.78
C ASP A 295 3.76 8.82 -3.58
N PHE A 296 3.50 7.62 -3.05
CA PHE A 296 4.12 7.13 -1.81
C PHE A 296 5.64 7.09 -1.88
N THR A 297 6.22 7.00 -3.07
CA THR A 297 7.66 7.10 -3.29
C THR A 297 8.25 8.40 -2.72
N ASP A 298 7.53 9.51 -2.85
CA ASP A 298 8.10 10.85 -2.64
C ASP A 298 8.10 11.26 -1.16
N TRP A 299 7.11 10.79 -0.40
CA TRP A 299 6.94 11.15 1.01
C TRP A 299 6.95 9.96 1.96
N GLY A 300 6.76 8.75 1.43
CA GLY A 300 6.59 7.53 2.22
C GLY A 300 7.84 6.65 2.29
N THR A 301 8.78 6.84 1.35
CA THR A 301 10.07 6.14 1.32
C THR A 301 11.20 7.05 1.81
N PHE A 302 11.78 6.75 2.98
CA PHE A 302 12.81 7.59 3.63
C PHE A 302 14.22 7.07 3.36
N GLY A 303 14.56 6.85 2.09
CA GLY A 303 15.86 6.34 1.66
C GLY A 303 16.29 6.94 0.32
N PRO A 304 17.57 6.79 -0.07
CA PRO A 304 18.01 7.25 -1.38
C PRO A 304 17.17 6.56 -2.45
N SER A 305 16.68 7.35 -3.41
CA SER A 305 15.78 6.97 -4.52
C SER A 305 16.39 5.99 -5.53
N ARG A 306 17.45 5.27 -5.15
CA ARG A 306 18.02 4.17 -5.93
C ARG A 306 17.42 2.86 -5.42
N PRO A 307 16.64 2.16 -6.26
CA PRO A 307 16.22 0.80 -5.96
C PRO A 307 17.45 -0.04 -5.65
N LEU A 308 17.43 -0.76 -4.53
CA LEU A 308 18.38 -1.86 -4.36
C LEU A 308 18.05 -2.87 -5.46
N MET A 309 19.02 -3.19 -6.33
CA MET A 309 18.84 -4.30 -7.25
C MET A 309 18.53 -5.55 -6.41
N PRO A 310 17.53 -6.37 -6.81
CA PRO A 310 17.26 -7.60 -6.11
C PRO A 310 18.55 -8.44 -6.04
N PRO A 311 18.85 -9.08 -4.91
CA PRO A 311 20.11 -9.78 -4.73
C PRO A 311 20.28 -10.83 -5.83
N THR A 312 21.37 -10.72 -6.60
CA THR A 312 21.79 -11.66 -7.66
C THR A 312 22.18 -13.03 -7.13
N ASN A 313 22.16 -13.23 -5.80
CA ASN A 313 22.66 -14.41 -5.11
C ASN A 313 21.53 -15.36 -4.71
N ALA A 314 20.59 -15.66 -5.61
CA ALA A 314 19.88 -16.93 -5.54
C ALA A 314 20.87 -18.02 -5.98
N ARG A 315 21.63 -18.55 -5.02
CA ARG A 315 22.57 -19.64 -5.23
C ARG A 315 21.77 -20.83 -5.77
N SER A 316 21.87 -21.04 -7.08
CA SER A 316 21.38 -22.19 -7.84
C SER A 316 21.68 -23.48 -7.08
N THR A 317 20.68 -23.99 -6.36
CA THR A 317 20.67 -25.34 -5.79
C THR A 317 19.42 -26.08 -6.25
N SER A 318 19.13 -25.97 -7.54
CA SER A 318 18.35 -26.94 -8.32
C SER A 318 18.57 -26.61 -9.79
N GLY A 319 19.12 -27.56 -10.53
CA GLY A 319 19.63 -27.34 -11.88
C GLY A 319 18.68 -26.62 -12.84
N THR A 320 19.28 -25.73 -13.63
CA THR A 320 18.83 -25.33 -14.97
C THR A 320 17.54 -24.51 -15.05
N CYS A 321 17.66 -23.19 -14.84
CA CYS A 321 16.92 -22.17 -15.61
C CYS A 321 17.65 -20.82 -15.54
N CYS A 322 18.77 -20.70 -16.26
CA CYS A 322 19.26 -19.39 -16.67
C CYS A 322 18.36 -18.89 -17.80
N PHE A 323 17.28 -18.18 -17.46
CA PHE A 323 16.65 -17.31 -18.44
C PHE A 323 17.53 -16.08 -18.58
N ALA A 324 18.26 -16.00 -19.70
CA ALA A 324 19.11 -14.88 -20.06
C ALA A 324 18.27 -13.60 -20.16
N TRP A 325 18.20 -12.86 -19.06
CA TRP A 325 17.75 -11.48 -19.05
C TRP A 325 18.97 -10.58 -18.88
N GLY A 326 18.99 -9.50 -19.65
CA GLY A 326 20.08 -8.52 -19.70
C GLY A 326 20.36 -7.88 -18.34
N CYS A 327 21.10 -8.57 -17.49
CA CYS A 327 21.92 -7.96 -16.46
C CYS A 327 23.01 -7.17 -17.19
N GLN A 328 22.99 -5.84 -17.03
CA GLN A 328 24.21 -5.06 -17.24
C GLN A 328 25.31 -5.66 -16.37
N GLN A 329 26.27 -6.32 -17.03
CA GLN A 329 27.50 -6.86 -16.45
C GLN A 329 28.72 -6.06 -16.98
N PRO A 330 29.87 -6.10 -16.27
CA PRO A 330 30.76 -4.96 -16.07
C PRO A 330 31.57 -4.55 -17.31
N SER A 331 32.39 -3.52 -17.13
CA SER A 331 33.17 -2.77 -18.13
C SER A 331 33.76 -3.61 -19.29
N SER A 332 33.78 -2.95 -20.46
CA SER A 332 33.95 -3.44 -21.83
C SER A 332 35.28 -4.13 -22.22
N ALA A 333 36.00 -4.74 -21.29
CA ALA A 333 37.34 -5.27 -21.56
C ALA A 333 37.39 -6.71 -22.11
N GLY A 334 36.26 -7.38 -22.38
CA GLY A 334 36.26 -8.81 -22.74
C GLY A 334 35.18 -9.32 -23.70
N LEU A 335 34.54 -8.45 -24.50
CA LEU A 335 33.44 -8.88 -25.39
C LEU A 335 33.94 -9.47 -26.71
N SER A 336 33.33 -10.57 -27.14
CA SER A 336 33.60 -11.21 -28.44
C SER A 336 33.04 -10.38 -29.62
N PRO A 337 33.50 -10.61 -30.87
CA PRO A 337 33.06 -9.82 -32.03
C PRO A 337 31.55 -9.83 -32.28
N SER A 338 30.85 -10.94 -31.98
CA SER A 338 29.38 -11.05 -32.12
C SER A 338 28.62 -10.23 -31.06
N GLN A 339 29.18 -10.07 -29.86
CA GLN A 339 28.59 -9.25 -28.80
C GLN A 339 28.76 -7.74 -29.06
N ARG A 340 29.77 -7.33 -29.84
CA ARG A 340 29.94 -5.94 -30.28
C ARG A 340 28.90 -5.54 -31.33
N LEU A 341 28.55 -6.44 -32.25
CA LEU A 341 27.55 -6.17 -33.29
C LEU A 341 26.14 -5.97 -32.73
N TYR A 342 25.79 -6.70 -31.66
CA TYR A 342 24.47 -6.59 -31.01
C TYR A 342 24.27 -5.26 -30.26
N ARG A 343 25.37 -4.64 -29.78
CA ARG A 343 25.35 -3.35 -29.06
C ARG A 343 25.24 -2.14 -29.99
N GLN A 344 25.46 -2.30 -31.30
CA GLN A 344 25.33 -1.21 -32.28
C GLN A 344 23.94 -1.17 -32.93
N LEU A 345 23.11 -2.20 -32.73
CA LEU A 345 21.80 -2.32 -33.37
C LEU A 345 20.61 -2.13 -32.39
N PHE A 346 20.88 -2.04 -31.08
CA PHE A 346 19.89 -1.89 -29.99
C PHE A 346 20.47 -1.09 -28.82
#